data_AF-A0A4Q3CM24-F1
#
_entry.id   AF-A0A4Q3CM24-F1
#
_cell.length_a   1.000
_cell.length_b   1.000
_cell.length_c   1.000
_cell.angle_alpha   90.00
_cell.angle_beta   90.00
_cell.angle_gamma   90.00
#
_symmetry.space_group_name_H-M   'P 1'
#
loop_
_entity.id
_entity.type
_entity.pdbx_description
1 polymer ?
#
loop_
_entity_poly.entity_id
_entity_poly.type
_entity_poly.pdbx_seq_one_letter_code
_entity_poly.pdbx_strand_id
1 'polypeptide(L)'
;MIAENPALGKKLHPDFPYNEAEVTWAIRNEMVETVEDILSRRLRVLFIDAQAAIEMSKKVASILAKELNADQDWEDNQVEIFNKLALGYIYQPNNKKETASA
;
A
#
# COMPACT_ATOMS: atom_id res chain seq x y z
N MET A 1 10.26 10.83 15.94
CA MET A 1 9.90 9.53 15.32
C MET A 1 11.09 8.61 15.07
N ILE A 2 11.94 8.79 14.04
CA ILE A 2 13.06 7.85 13.80
C ILE A 2 14.12 7.89 14.90
N ALA A 3 14.44 9.07 15.44
CA ALA A 3 15.38 9.19 16.57
C ALA A 3 14.90 8.45 17.83
N GLU A 4 13.58 8.33 18.01
CA GLU A 4 12.95 7.67 19.17
C GLU A 4 12.72 6.17 18.90
N ASN A 5 12.43 5.81 17.66
CA ASN A 5 12.27 4.44 17.20
C ASN A 5 13.00 4.25 15.86
N PRO A 6 14.30 3.83 15.89
CA PRO A 6 15.10 3.66 14.69
C PRO A 6 14.55 2.64 13.68
N ALA A 7 13.73 1.69 14.13
CA ALA A 7 13.10 0.70 13.24
C ALA A 7 12.20 1.37 12.19
N LEU A 8 11.62 2.54 12.50
CA LEU A 8 10.78 3.29 11.56
C LEU A 8 11.58 3.86 10.37
N GLY A 9 12.92 3.88 10.45
CA GLY A 9 13.77 4.30 9.33
C GLY A 9 13.88 3.25 8.20
N LYS A 10 13.30 2.05 8.37
CA LYS A 10 13.29 1.02 7.34
C LYS A 10 12.48 1.48 6.13
N LYS A 11 13.00 1.22 4.93
CA LYS A 11 12.29 1.50 3.68
C LYS A 11 11.08 0.59 3.50
N LEU A 12 10.08 1.12 2.79
CA LEU A 12 8.94 0.34 2.30
C LEU A 12 9.31 -0.53 1.10
N HIS A 13 10.13 0.00 0.20
CA HIS A 13 10.65 -0.67 -0.98
C HIS A 13 12.08 -0.16 -1.27
N PRO A 14 13.01 -1.00 -1.76
CA PRO A 14 14.39 -0.58 -2.03
C PRO A 14 14.49 0.62 -2.98
N ASP A 15 13.68 0.63 -4.04
CA ASP A 15 13.73 1.64 -5.11
C ASP A 15 13.02 2.96 -4.80
N PHE A 16 12.28 3.02 -3.70
CA PHE A 16 11.58 4.23 -3.28
C PHE A 16 12.24 4.86 -2.04
N PRO A 17 12.14 6.18 -1.85
CA PRO A 17 12.73 6.86 -0.69
C PRO A 17 11.90 6.67 0.59
N TYR A 18 10.68 6.12 0.46
CA TYR A 18 9.71 6.09 1.54
C TYR A 18 10.04 5.08 2.64
N ASN A 19 9.82 5.47 3.88
CA ASN A 19 10.09 4.66 5.07
C ASN A 19 8.86 4.49 5.97
N GLU A 20 8.97 3.58 6.94
CA GLU A 20 7.90 3.25 7.87
C GLU A 20 7.46 4.46 8.72
N ALA A 21 8.36 5.43 9.01
CA ALA A 21 7.99 6.63 9.76
C ALA A 21 7.01 7.53 9.02
N GLU A 22 7.12 7.65 7.69
CA GLU A 22 6.19 8.45 6.88
C GLU A 22 4.78 7.86 6.93
N VAL A 23 4.67 6.52 6.88
CA VAL A 23 3.38 5.82 7.02
C VAL A 23 2.77 6.07 8.40
N THR A 24 3.55 5.84 9.47
CA THR A 24 3.08 6.09 10.84
C THR A 24 2.68 7.55 11.06
N TRP A 25 3.43 8.49 10.48
CA TRP A 25 3.12 9.91 10.59
C TRP A 25 1.80 10.24 9.90
N ALA A 26 1.58 9.73 8.69
CA ALA A 26 0.34 9.94 7.95
C ALA A 26 -0.89 9.36 8.67
N ILE A 27 -0.77 8.19 9.31
CA ILE A 27 -1.84 7.61 10.13
C ILE A 27 -2.22 8.54 11.28
N ARG A 28 -1.23 9.04 12.02
CA ARG A 28 -1.47 9.85 13.23
C ARG A 28 -1.93 11.28 12.95
N ASN A 29 -1.57 11.84 11.78
CA ASN A 29 -1.76 13.27 11.51
C ASN A 29 -2.66 13.56 10.31
N GLU A 30 -2.91 12.58 9.44
CA GLU A 30 -3.63 12.80 8.17
C GLU A 30 -4.83 11.85 7.99
N MET A 31 -5.30 11.23 9.08
CA MET A 31 -6.49 10.36 9.12
C MET A 31 -6.46 9.26 8.06
N VAL A 32 -5.31 8.62 7.90
CA VAL A 32 -5.18 7.47 7.00
C VAL A 32 -5.77 6.24 7.67
N GLU A 33 -6.71 5.59 6.98
CA GLU A 33 -7.39 4.38 7.48
C GLU A 33 -7.17 3.15 6.60
N THR A 34 -6.62 3.29 5.38
CA THR A 34 -6.45 2.18 4.44
C THR A 34 -5.08 2.15 3.77
N VAL A 35 -4.71 1.00 3.20
CA VAL A 35 -3.49 0.88 2.38
C VAL A 35 -3.54 1.80 1.15
N GLU A 36 -4.73 1.96 0.56
CA GLU A 36 -4.95 2.84 -0.59
C GLU A 36 -4.69 4.32 -0.24
N ASP A 37 -5.09 4.77 0.95
CA ASP A 37 -4.80 6.14 1.42
C ASP A 37 -3.31 6.46 1.33
N ILE A 38 -2.46 5.54 1.80
CA ILE A 38 -1.01 5.69 1.75
C ILE A 38 -0.50 5.61 0.31
N LEU A 39 -0.73 4.48 -0.36
CA LEU A 39 -0.03 4.17 -1.61
C LEU A 39 -0.60 4.90 -2.82
N SER A 40 -1.87 5.33 -2.76
CA SER A 40 -2.50 6.08 -3.85
C SER A 40 -2.52 7.58 -3.60
N ARG A 41 -2.77 8.06 -2.37
CA ARG A 41 -2.96 9.51 -2.12
C ARG A 41 -1.75 10.22 -1.54
N ARG A 42 -1.04 9.61 -0.59
CA ARG A 42 0.10 10.23 0.11
C ARG A 42 1.42 10.01 -0.62
N LEU A 43 1.79 8.75 -0.81
CA LEU A 43 3.04 8.39 -1.49
C LEU A 43 2.87 8.32 -3.01
N ARG A 44 1.63 8.09 -3.48
CA ARG A 44 1.26 8.01 -4.91
C ARG A 44 2.05 6.96 -5.71
N VAL A 45 2.65 5.98 -5.03
CA VAL A 45 3.42 4.89 -5.64
C VAL A 45 2.57 4.12 -6.63
N LEU A 46 1.27 3.91 -6.35
CA LEU A 46 0.35 3.22 -7.25
C LEU A 46 0.38 3.77 -8.69
N PHE A 47 0.46 5.10 -8.83
CA PHE A 47 0.43 5.76 -10.14
C PHE A 47 1.80 5.80 -10.83
N ILE A 48 2.88 5.63 -10.06
CA ILE A 48 4.26 5.66 -10.56
C ILE A 48 4.66 4.24 -10.97
N ASP A 49 4.46 3.28 -10.08
CA ASP A 49 4.75 1.86 -10.26
C ASP A 49 3.78 1.02 -9.42
N ALA A 50 2.75 0.49 -10.10
CA ALA A 50 1.74 -0.35 -9.46
C ALA A 50 2.30 -1.67 -8.92
N GLN A 51 3.38 -2.21 -9.52
CA GLN A 51 4.00 -3.44 -9.06
C GLN A 51 4.75 -3.20 -7.75
N ALA A 52 5.54 -2.13 -7.67
CA ALA A 52 6.19 -1.73 -6.43
C ALA A 52 5.16 -1.38 -5.33
N ALA A 53 4.01 -0.79 -5.69
CA ALA A 53 2.94 -0.54 -4.73
C ALA A 53 2.36 -1.85 -4.15
N ILE A 54 2.16 -2.87 -4.97
CA ILE A 54 1.74 -4.21 -4.52
C ILE A 54 2.79 -4.81 -3.56
N GLU A 55 4.08 -4.65 -3.85
CA GLU A 55 5.16 -5.15 -3.00
C GLU A 55 5.22 -4.43 -1.64
N MET A 56 4.87 -3.14 -1.59
CA MET A 56 4.76 -2.37 -0.35
C MET A 56 3.50 -2.72 0.47
N SER A 57 2.43 -3.21 -0.15
CA SER A 57 1.07 -3.23 0.42
C SER A 57 1.00 -3.98 1.76
N LYS A 58 1.61 -5.16 1.84
CA LYS A 58 1.66 -5.96 3.08
C LYS A 58 2.34 -5.22 4.23
N LYS A 59 3.46 -4.56 3.96
CA LYS A 59 4.18 -3.81 5.01
C LYS A 59 3.35 -2.61 5.48
N VAL A 60 2.73 -1.89 4.55
CA VAL A 60 1.85 -0.75 4.88
C VAL A 60 0.64 -1.21 5.70
N ALA A 61 0.00 -2.32 5.31
CA ALA A 61 -1.13 -2.90 6.03
C ALA A 61 -0.75 -3.28 7.46
N SER A 62 0.43 -3.87 7.68
CA SER A 62 0.90 -4.23 9.01
C SER A 62 1.16 -3.03 9.92
N ILE A 63 1.69 -1.93 9.37
CA ILE A 63 1.85 -0.67 10.12
C ILE A 63 0.48 -0.08 10.49
N LEU A 64 -0.45 -0.07 9.54
CA LEU A 64 -1.83 0.38 9.78
C LEU A 64 -2.52 -0.45 10.86
N ALA A 65 -2.48 -1.78 10.75
CA ALA A 65 -3.12 -2.68 11.70
C ALA A 65 -2.60 -2.45 13.12
N LYS A 66 -1.28 -2.26 13.27
CA LYS A 66 -0.67 -1.92 14.56
C LYS A 66 -1.14 -0.57 15.12
N GLU A 67 -1.21 0.47 14.29
CA GLU A 67 -1.60 1.81 14.75
C GLU A 67 -3.12 1.92 15.01
N LEU A 68 -3.93 1.16 14.28
CA LEU A 68 -5.40 1.15 14.39
C LEU A 68 -5.94 0.05 15.33
N ASN A 69 -5.07 -0.78 15.90
CA ASN A 69 -5.41 -1.98 16.69
C ASN A 69 -6.34 -2.95 15.93
N ALA A 70 -6.06 -3.17 14.65
CA ALA A 70 -6.76 -4.15 13.82
C ALA A 70 -6.07 -5.53 13.87
N ASP A 71 -6.80 -6.57 13.47
CA ASP A 71 -6.33 -7.95 13.47
C ASP A 71 -5.72 -8.37 12.12
N GLN A 72 -5.25 -9.62 12.05
CA GLN A 72 -4.65 -10.18 10.83
C GLN A 72 -5.67 -10.30 9.69
N ASP A 73 -6.93 -10.60 9.99
CA ASP A 73 -7.97 -10.72 8.97
C ASP A 73 -8.21 -9.36 8.30
N TRP A 74 -8.17 -8.27 9.08
CA TRP A 74 -8.21 -6.92 8.55
C TRP A 74 -6.98 -6.59 7.68
N GLU A 75 -5.77 -6.95 8.13
CA GLU A 75 -4.53 -6.76 7.37
C GLU A 75 -4.60 -7.46 5.99
N ASP A 76 -4.98 -8.73 6.00
CA ASP A 76 -5.07 -9.56 4.80
C ASP A 76 -6.13 -9.02 3.82
N ASN A 77 -7.29 -8.58 4.34
CA ASN A 77 -8.34 -7.96 3.55
C ASN A 77 -7.89 -6.62 2.92
N GLN A 78 -7.13 -5.79 3.65
CA GLN A 78 -6.58 -4.56 3.09
C GLN A 78 -5.61 -4.83 1.94
N VAL A 79 -4.75 -5.83 2.09
CA VAL A 79 -3.80 -6.25 1.05
C VAL A 79 -4.55 -6.79 -0.18
N GLU A 80 -5.57 -7.63 0.01
CA GLU A 80 -6.37 -8.17 -1.09
C GLU A 80 -7.09 -7.06 -1.88
N ILE A 81 -7.81 -6.17 -1.18
CA ILE A 81 -8.54 -5.05 -1.79
C ILE A 81 -7.58 -4.17 -2.58
N PHE A 82 -6.47 -3.77 -1.96
CA PHE A 82 -5.50 -2.90 -2.61
C PHE A 82 -4.82 -3.57 -3.80
N ASN A 83 -4.39 -4.82 -3.68
CA ASN A 83 -3.72 -5.53 -4.78
C ASN A 83 -4.68 -5.72 -5.96
N LYS A 84 -5.96 -6.00 -5.72
CA LYS A 84 -6.98 -6.07 -6.77
C LYS A 84 -7.15 -4.73 -7.50
N LEU A 85 -7.17 -3.61 -6.77
CA LEU A 85 -7.19 -2.27 -7.37
C LEU A 85 -5.91 -2.03 -8.20
N ALA A 86 -4.74 -2.32 -7.63
CA ALA A 86 -3.44 -2.06 -8.26
C ALA A 86 -3.22 -2.88 -9.54
N LEU A 87 -3.74 -4.10 -9.62
CA LEU A 87 -3.72 -4.91 -10.84
C LEU A 87 -4.42 -4.21 -12.03
N GLY A 88 -5.38 -3.33 -11.77
CA GLY A 88 -6.03 -2.51 -12.81
C GLY A 88 -5.11 -1.44 -13.43
N TYR A 89 -3.98 -1.13 -12.80
CA TYR A 89 -2.97 -0.19 -13.28
C TYR A 89 -1.84 -0.89 -14.03
N ILE A 90 -1.82 -2.23 -14.04
CA ILE A 90 -0.83 -3.02 -14.77
C ILE A 90 -1.42 -3.43 -16.11
N TYR A 91 -0.73 -3.09 -17.21
CA TYR A 91 -1.16 -3.52 -18.52
C TYR A 91 -1.11 -5.04 -18.66
N GLN A 92 -2.28 -5.64 -18.88
CA GLN A 92 -2.41 -7.07 -19.15
C GLN A 92 -2.63 -7.28 -20.66
N PRO A 93 -1.66 -7.84 -21.40
CA PRO A 93 -1.75 -7.97 -22.86
C PRO A 93 -2.91 -8.86 -23.34
N ASN A 94 -3.48 -9.69 -22.47
CA ASN A 94 -4.48 -10.70 -22.83
C ASN A 94 -5.95 -10.32 -22.54
N ASN A 95 -6.26 -9.10 -22.08
CA ASN A 95 -7.65 -8.68 -21.81
C ASN A 95 -8.49 -8.30 -23.05
N LYS A 96 -8.02 -8.61 -24.26
CA LYS A 96 -8.80 -8.50 -25.51
C LYS A 96 -9.16 -9.87 -26.03
N LYS A 97 -10.14 -10.56 -25.43
CA LYS A 97 -10.93 -11.66 -26.02
C LYS A 97 -11.95 -12.17 -24.99
N GLU A 98 -13.04 -11.45 -24.77
CA GLU A 98 -14.28 -12.05 -24.20
C GLU A 98 -15.54 -11.17 -24.32
N THR A 99 -15.57 -10.21 -25.25
CA THR A 99 -16.79 -9.46 -25.58
C THR A 99 -17.06 -9.49 -27.08
N ALA A 100 -17.26 -10.69 -27.62
CA ALA A 100 -17.88 -10.90 -28.92
C ALA A 100 -18.48 -12.32 -29.02
N SER A 101 -19.49 -12.61 -28.19
CA SER A 101 -20.50 -13.64 -28.48
C SER A 101 -21.76 -13.35 -27.65
N ALA A 102 -22.66 -12.57 -28.25
CA ALA A 102 -24.10 -12.63 -28.05
C ALA A 102 -24.76 -12.13 -29.34
#